data_AF-A0A4Q3X9Z0-F1
#
_entry.id   AF-A0A4Q3X9Z0-F1
#
_cell.length_a   1.000
_cell.length_b   1.000
_cell.length_c   1.000
_cell.angle_alpha   90.00
_cell.angle_beta   90.00
_cell.angle_gamma   90.00
#
_symmetry.space_group_name_H-M   'P 1'
#
loop_
_entity.id
_entity.type
_entity.pdbx_description
1 polymer ?
#
loop_
_entity_poly.entity_id
_entity_poly.type
_entity_poly.pdbx_seq_one_letter_code
_entity_poly.pdbx_strand_id
1 'polypeptide(L)'
;MEDFQPQTLLIPWRRDPNRDHRATWQILSHATQSMELQQFEYLHGAFSRPKEEEWPQNTEASGFTIDISSVQKRKLAAIQAHVSQTTRIIKDDPQGRCISPDELAFFQQPHETWIAPFCSIPEVAGRAKTRDNGK
;
A
#
# COMPACT_ATOMS: atom_id res chain seq x y z
N MET A 1 -16.92 1.74 12.23
CA MET A 1 -17.10 2.24 10.85
C MET A 1 -18.46 2.91 10.66
N GLU A 2 -19.49 2.52 11.43
CA GLU A 2 -20.85 3.08 11.30
C GLU A 2 -20.92 4.61 11.48
N ASP A 3 -20.09 5.18 12.36
CA ASP A 3 -20.07 6.64 12.58
C ASP A 3 -19.28 7.44 11.52
N PHE A 4 -18.30 6.82 10.86
CA PHE A 4 -17.40 7.51 9.91
C PHE A 4 -17.82 7.29 8.44
N GLN A 5 -18.59 6.24 8.15
CA GLN A 5 -19.09 5.88 6.81
C GLN A 5 -18.04 6.09 5.70
N PRO A 6 -16.86 5.43 5.79
CA PRO A 6 -15.84 5.59 4.77
C PRO A 6 -16.37 5.14 3.41
N GLN A 7 -15.85 5.74 2.33
CA GLN A 7 -16.09 5.28 0.96
C GLN A 7 -14.86 4.54 0.39
N THR A 8 -13.70 4.78 0.98
CA THR A 8 -12.42 4.24 0.53
C THR A 8 -11.64 3.68 1.72
N LEU A 9 -11.07 2.50 1.51
CA LEU A 9 -10.20 1.79 2.44
C LEU A 9 -8.78 1.74 1.84
N LEU A 10 -7.85 2.40 2.50
CA LEU A 10 -6.43 2.40 2.15
C LEU A 10 -5.69 1.50 3.15
N ILE A 11 -5.11 0.39 2.67
CA ILE A 11 -4.52 -0.63 3.54
C ILE A 11 -3.18 -1.13 3.03
N PRO A 12 -2.34 -1.80 3.85
CA PRO A 12 -1.08 -2.35 3.37
C PRO A 12 -1.26 -3.41 2.27
N TRP A 13 -0.23 -3.62 1.46
CA TRP A 13 -0.18 -4.72 0.50
C TRP A 13 -0.36 -6.09 1.17
N ARG A 14 -1.23 -6.93 0.62
CA ARG A 14 -1.58 -8.25 1.20
C ARG A 14 -0.41 -9.21 1.38
N ARG A 15 0.67 -9.03 0.59
CA ARG A 15 1.91 -9.81 0.69
C ARG A 15 3.11 -8.99 1.17
N ASP A 16 2.86 -7.93 1.95
CA ASP A 16 3.92 -7.17 2.58
C ASP A 16 4.81 -8.09 3.46
N PRO A 17 6.15 -7.92 3.44
CA PRO A 17 7.06 -8.73 4.25
C PRO A 17 6.83 -8.57 5.76
N ASN A 18 6.31 -7.43 6.21
CA ASN A 18 5.95 -7.19 7.59
C ASN A 18 4.70 -7.98 7.98
N ARG A 19 4.83 -8.86 8.98
CA ARG A 19 3.71 -9.67 9.49
C ARG A 19 2.55 -8.82 10.01
N ASP A 20 2.83 -7.66 10.59
CA ASP A 20 1.80 -6.79 11.17
C ASP A 20 1.00 -6.10 10.06
N HIS A 21 1.63 -5.83 8.91
CA HIS A 21 0.95 -5.34 7.72
C HIS A 21 0.00 -6.40 7.14
N ARG A 22 0.46 -7.67 7.06
CA ARG A 22 -0.40 -8.78 6.61
C ARG A 22 -1.58 -9.01 7.56
N ALA A 23 -1.34 -8.99 8.87
CA ALA A 23 -2.40 -9.11 9.86
C ALA A 23 -3.41 -7.96 9.73
N THR A 24 -2.93 -6.72 9.56
CA THR A 24 -3.79 -5.55 9.31
C THR A 24 -4.66 -5.73 8.07
N TRP A 25 -4.06 -6.17 6.95
CA TRP A 25 -4.80 -6.46 5.73
C TRP A 25 -5.89 -7.52 5.94
N GLN A 26 -5.56 -8.62 6.63
CA GLN A 26 -6.49 -9.71 6.91
C GLN A 26 -7.66 -9.23 7.78
N ILE A 27 -7.37 -8.53 8.88
CA ILE A 27 -8.39 -8.03 9.81
C ILE A 27 -9.34 -7.08 9.09
N LEU A 28 -8.80 -6.09 8.38
CA LEU A 28 -9.62 -5.08 7.70
C LEU A 28 -10.43 -5.70 6.58
N SER A 29 -9.84 -6.57 5.74
CA SER A 29 -10.56 -7.23 4.65
C SER A 29 -11.76 -8.05 5.15
N HIS A 30 -11.63 -8.74 6.29
CA HIS A 30 -12.75 -9.47 6.90
C HIS A 30 -13.77 -8.52 7.52
N ALA A 31 -13.32 -7.49 8.24
CA ALA A 31 -14.19 -6.54 8.92
C ALA A 31 -15.04 -5.69 7.94
N THR A 32 -14.56 -5.51 6.70
CA THR A 32 -15.22 -4.69 5.68
C THR A 32 -15.87 -5.52 4.58
N GLN A 33 -15.90 -6.85 4.69
CA GLN A 33 -16.32 -7.72 3.59
C GLN A 33 -17.79 -7.50 3.15
N SER A 34 -18.66 -7.07 4.06
CA SER A 34 -20.07 -6.76 3.77
C SER A 34 -20.32 -5.30 3.39
N MET A 35 -19.28 -4.47 3.32
CA MET A 35 -19.40 -3.05 3.04
C MET A 35 -19.06 -2.74 1.58
N GLU A 36 -19.75 -1.76 1.01
CA GLU A 36 -19.44 -1.25 -0.33
C GLU A 36 -18.33 -0.18 -0.25
N LEU A 37 -17.07 -0.62 -0.18
CA LEU A 37 -15.89 0.25 -0.11
C LEU A 37 -14.98 0.06 -1.31
N GLN A 38 -14.37 1.15 -1.79
CA GLN A 38 -13.23 1.05 -2.68
C GLN A 38 -11.99 0.70 -1.87
N GLN A 39 -11.35 -0.43 -2.16
CA GLN A 39 -10.13 -0.85 -1.47
C GLN A 39 -8.90 -0.63 -2.35
N PHE A 40 -7.91 0.06 -1.81
CA PHE A 40 -6.60 0.23 -2.45
C PHE A 40 -5.49 -0.21 -1.50
N GLU A 41 -4.53 -0.95 -2.04
CA GLU A 41 -3.42 -1.50 -1.30
C GLU A 41 -2.16 -0.66 -1.52
N TYR A 42 -1.54 -0.22 -0.43
CA TYR A 42 -0.37 0.63 -0.44
C TYR A 42 0.91 -0.18 -0.53
N LEU A 43 1.73 0.12 -1.53
CA LEU A 43 3.00 -0.57 -1.76
C LEU A 43 4.14 0.20 -1.07
N HIS A 44 4.22 0.09 0.26
CA HIS A 44 5.08 0.95 1.10
C HIS A 44 6.53 0.48 1.27
N GLY A 45 6.81 -0.81 1.18
CA GLY A 45 8.11 -1.36 1.57
C GLY A 45 8.57 -2.55 0.72
N ALA A 46 7.87 -2.83 -0.37
CA ALA A 46 8.17 -3.94 -1.26
C ALA A 46 9.37 -3.67 -2.17
N PHE A 47 10.32 -2.78 -1.84
CA PHE A 47 11.32 -2.33 -2.83
C PHE A 47 12.77 -2.32 -2.38
N SER A 48 13.09 -2.70 -1.14
CA SER A 48 14.50 -2.89 -0.80
C SER A 48 15.03 -4.15 -1.50
N ARG A 49 14.34 -5.31 -1.38
CA ARG A 49 14.55 -6.59 -2.13
C ARG A 49 13.37 -7.56 -1.96
N PRO A 50 12.19 -7.28 -2.54
CA PRO A 50 11.08 -8.23 -2.49
C PRO A 50 11.45 -9.53 -3.22
N LYS A 51 10.95 -10.66 -2.72
CA LYS A 51 10.91 -11.91 -3.50
C LYS A 51 9.91 -11.76 -4.65
N GLU A 52 10.06 -12.57 -5.70
CA GLU A 52 9.16 -12.53 -6.86
C GLU A 52 7.69 -12.71 -6.45
N GLU A 53 7.42 -13.56 -5.47
CA GLU A 53 6.07 -13.84 -4.99
C GLU A 53 5.47 -12.69 -4.18
N GLU A 54 6.30 -11.77 -3.67
CA GLU A 54 5.84 -10.59 -2.92
C GLU A 54 5.34 -9.49 -3.86
N TRP A 55 5.67 -9.55 -5.15
CA TRP A 55 5.15 -8.61 -6.15
C TRP A 55 3.71 -8.93 -6.55
N PRO A 56 2.88 -7.90 -6.77
CA PRO A 56 1.61 -8.08 -7.47
C PRO A 56 1.88 -8.65 -8.86
N GLN A 57 1.17 -9.71 -9.18
CA GLN A 57 1.19 -10.31 -10.50
C GLN A 57 0.21 -9.57 -11.41
N ASN A 58 0.56 -9.43 -12.69
CA ASN A 58 -0.29 -8.77 -13.68
C ASN A 58 -1.65 -9.46 -13.89
N THR A 59 -1.88 -10.63 -13.28
CA THR A 59 -3.13 -11.40 -13.34
C THR A 59 -4.05 -11.17 -12.15
N GLU A 60 -3.59 -10.55 -11.06
CA GLU A 60 -4.39 -10.38 -9.83
C GLU A 60 -4.71 -8.94 -9.42
N ALA A 61 -3.90 -7.95 -9.83
CA ALA A 61 -4.12 -6.56 -9.50
C ALA A 61 -3.49 -5.60 -10.52
N SER A 62 -3.87 -4.32 -10.46
CA SER A 62 -3.30 -3.25 -11.28
C SER A 62 -2.66 -2.19 -10.40
N GLY A 63 -1.42 -1.82 -10.72
CA GLY A 63 -0.72 -0.72 -10.06
C GLY A 63 -1.07 0.63 -10.69
N PHE A 64 -1.16 1.68 -9.88
CA PHE A 64 -1.29 3.06 -10.33
C PHE A 64 -0.49 4.00 -9.43
N THR A 65 -0.20 5.19 -9.92
CA THR A 65 0.50 6.23 -9.16
C THR A 65 -0.37 7.46 -8.99
N ILE A 66 -0.22 8.12 -7.85
CA ILE A 66 -0.88 9.39 -7.53
C ILE A 66 0.21 10.45 -7.39
N ASP A 67 0.06 11.59 -8.07
CA ASP A 67 0.89 12.77 -7.85
C ASP A 67 0.52 13.42 -6.51
N ILE A 68 1.50 13.51 -5.62
CA ILE A 68 1.38 14.09 -4.28
C ILE A 68 2.25 15.35 -4.12
N SER A 69 2.77 15.93 -5.21
CA SER A 69 3.65 17.10 -5.19
C SER A 69 3.08 18.26 -4.36
N SER A 70 1.77 18.47 -4.42
CA SER A 70 1.06 19.53 -3.68
C SER A 70 1.12 19.36 -2.16
N VAL A 71 1.27 18.13 -1.66
CA VAL A 71 1.29 17.80 -0.22
C VAL A 71 2.61 17.19 0.23
N GLN A 72 3.59 17.05 -0.65
CA GLN A 72 4.87 16.39 -0.38
C GLN A 72 5.59 16.98 0.84
N LYS A 73 5.61 18.31 0.98
CA LYS A 73 6.22 18.97 2.15
C LYS A 73 5.56 18.54 3.46
N ARG A 74 4.22 18.37 3.47
CA ARG A 74 3.48 17.93 4.65
C ARG A 74 3.79 16.47 4.99
N LYS A 75 3.87 15.60 3.98
CA LYS A 75 4.29 14.20 4.15
C LYS A 75 5.69 14.10 4.77
N LEU A 76 6.66 14.83 4.22
CA LEU A 76 8.02 14.83 4.74
C LEU A 76 8.09 15.36 6.18
N ALA A 77 7.37 16.44 6.49
CA ALA A 77 7.28 16.94 7.86
C ALA A 77 6.67 15.91 8.83
N ALA A 78 5.61 15.22 8.41
CA ALA A 78 5.00 14.15 9.22
C ALA A 78 5.97 13.01 9.47
N ILE A 79 6.70 12.54 8.44
CA ILE A 79 7.73 11.49 8.58
C ILE A 79 8.81 11.92 9.58
N GLN A 80 9.32 13.15 9.46
CA GLN A 80 10.36 13.65 10.39
C GLN A 80 9.87 13.79 11.83
N ALA A 81 8.56 13.98 12.04
CA ALA A 81 7.98 14.02 13.39
C ALA A 81 8.02 12.66 14.11
N HIS A 82 8.18 11.55 13.39
CA HIS A 82 8.40 10.22 13.97
C HIS A 82 9.86 10.02 14.40
N VAL A 83 10.34 10.87 15.30
CA VAL A 83 11.76 10.99 15.69
C VAL A 83 12.36 9.65 16.14
N SER A 84 11.59 8.80 16.84
CA SER A 84 12.02 7.46 17.25
C SER A 84 12.29 6.49 16.10
N GLN A 85 11.69 6.72 14.93
CA GLN A 85 11.85 5.89 13.73
C GLN A 85 12.82 6.52 12.73
N THR A 86 13.02 7.84 12.75
CA THR A 86 13.92 8.56 11.83
C THR A 86 15.30 8.85 12.41
N THR A 87 15.49 8.65 13.72
CA THR A 87 16.75 8.88 14.41
C THR A 87 17.05 7.76 15.41
N ARG A 88 18.33 7.62 15.79
CA ARG A 88 18.75 6.71 16.87
C ARG A 88 18.64 7.34 18.26
N ILE A 89 17.51 8.01 18.54
CA ILE A 89 17.27 8.63 19.85
C ILE A 89 17.07 7.59 20.96
N ILE A 90 16.51 6.43 20.62
CA ILE A 90 16.33 5.27 21.50
C ILE A 90 17.68 4.56 21.60
N LYS A 91 18.29 4.56 22.80
CA LYS A 91 19.65 4.04 23.03
C LYS A 91 19.68 2.69 23.75
N ASP A 92 18.59 2.34 24.42
CA ASP A 92 18.39 1.10 25.17
C ASP A 92 18.04 -0.09 24.28
N ASP A 93 17.64 0.15 23.03
CA ASP A 93 17.54 -0.87 21.97
C ASP A 93 18.37 -0.49 20.73
N PRO A 94 19.68 -0.84 20.72
CA PRO A 94 20.55 -0.58 19.58
C PRO A 94 20.15 -1.34 18.29
N GLN A 95 19.30 -2.36 18.42
CA GLN A 95 18.78 -3.16 17.31
C GLN A 95 17.38 -2.72 16.88
N GLY A 96 16.80 -1.72 17.56
CA GLY A 96 15.51 -1.14 17.26
C GLY A 96 15.45 -0.63 15.82
N ARG A 97 14.31 -0.85 15.17
CA ARG A 97 14.13 -0.47 13.77
C ARG A 97 14.15 1.05 13.63
N CYS A 98 15.16 1.56 12.93
CA CYS A 98 15.16 2.89 12.33
C CYS A 98 14.92 2.74 10.82
N ILE A 99 14.19 3.69 10.23
CA ILE A 99 14.03 3.80 8.78
C ILE A 99 15.41 4.11 8.18
N SER A 100 15.82 3.33 7.19
CA SER A 100 17.10 3.52 6.52
C SER A 100 17.10 4.80 5.66
N PRO A 101 18.27 5.38 5.37
CA PRO A 101 18.37 6.50 4.44
C PRO A 101 17.74 6.22 3.07
N ASP A 102 17.86 4.99 2.56
CA ASP A 102 17.28 4.57 1.28
C ASP A 102 15.74 4.54 1.32
N GLU A 103 15.16 4.02 2.41
CA GLU A 103 13.70 4.10 2.65
C GLU A 103 13.24 5.56 2.79
N LEU A 104 14.01 6.43 3.46
CA LEU A 104 13.70 7.85 3.56
C LEU A 104 13.76 8.56 2.20
N ALA A 105 14.70 8.19 1.33
CA ALA A 105 14.80 8.73 -0.02
C ALA A 105 13.59 8.35 -0.89
N PHE A 106 13.03 7.15 -0.70
CA PHE A 106 11.78 6.75 -1.36
C PHE A 106 10.61 7.69 -1.02
N PHE A 107 10.51 8.16 0.22
CA PHE A 107 9.45 9.11 0.61
C PHE A 107 9.61 10.51 0.04
N GLN A 108 10.77 10.84 -0.53
CA GLN A 108 11.00 12.12 -1.21
C GLN A 108 10.47 12.12 -2.65
N GLN A 109 9.95 11.00 -3.16
CA GLN A 109 9.32 10.99 -4.48
C GLN A 109 8.02 11.81 -4.47
N PRO A 110 7.70 12.51 -5.57
CA PRO A 110 6.47 13.31 -5.68
C PRO A 110 5.23 12.47 -5.98
N HIS A 111 5.34 11.14 -5.94
CA HIS A 111 4.25 10.23 -6.23
C HIS A 111 4.16 9.11 -5.19
N GLU A 112 2.97 8.53 -5.09
CA GLU A 112 2.72 7.32 -4.32
C GLU A 112 2.16 6.21 -5.21
N THR A 113 2.64 4.99 -5.01
CA THR A 113 2.22 3.82 -5.76
C THR A 113 1.20 3.01 -4.96
N TRP A 114 0.10 2.69 -5.62
CA TRP A 114 -1.05 1.99 -5.06
C TRP A 114 -1.45 0.84 -5.98
N ILE A 115 -2.16 -0.13 -5.40
CA ILE A 115 -2.63 -1.31 -6.11
C ILE A 115 -4.15 -1.37 -5.98
N ALA A 116 -4.83 -1.52 -7.11
CA ALA A 116 -6.27 -1.71 -7.20
C ALA A 116 -6.59 -3.17 -7.54
N PRO A 117 -7.64 -3.76 -6.94
CA PRO A 117 -8.18 -5.03 -7.42
C PRO A 117 -8.76 -4.87 -8.83
N PHE A 118 -8.61 -5.89 -9.70
CA PHE A 118 -9.00 -5.86 -11.12
C PHE A 118 -10.45 -5.43 -11.39
N CYS A 119 -11.35 -5.55 -10.41
CA CYS A 119 -12.74 -5.14 -10.51
C CYS A 119 -12.97 -3.62 -10.39
N SER A 120 -11.91 -2.82 -10.21
CA SER A 120 -12.03 -1.39 -9.88
C SER A 120 -11.59 -0.43 -10.99
N ILE A 121 -11.15 -0.94 -12.15
CA ILE A 121 -10.75 -0.13 -13.31
C ILE A 121 -11.74 -0.40 -14.45
N PRO A 122 -12.62 0.55 -14.82
CA PRO A 122 -13.63 0.38 -15.87
C PRO A 122 -13.06 -0.08 -17.22
N GLU A 123 -11.85 0.35 -17.56
CA GLU A 123 -11.17 0.00 -18.82
C GLU A 123 -10.74 -1.48 -18.91
N VAL A 124 -10.56 -2.18 -17.79
CA VAL A 124 -10.13 -3.59 -17.79
C VAL A 124 -11.32 -4.55 -17.72
N ALA A 125 -12.42 -4.14 -17.08
CA ALA A 125 -13.65 -4.94 -17.04
C ALA A 125 -14.22 -5.23 -18.45
N GLY A 126 -13.94 -4.36 -19.43
CA GLY A 126 -14.31 -4.56 -20.84
C GLY A 126 -13.50 -5.62 -21.59
N ARG A 127 -12.31 -6.02 -21.10
CA ARG A 127 -11.45 -7.01 -21.77
C ARG A 127 -11.73 -8.46 -21.38
N ALA A 128 -12.45 -8.70 -20.28
CA ALA A 128 -12.74 -10.05 -19.80
C ALA A 128 -13.87 -10.77 -20.58
N LYS A 129 -14.56 -10.09 -21.51
CA LYS A 129 -15.73 -10.66 -22.22
C LYS A 129 -15.46 -11.32 -23.58
N THR A 130 -14.22 -11.50 -24.02
CA THR A 130 -13.94 -12.16 -25.31
C THR A 130 -12.83 -13.20 -25.20
N ARG A 131 -13.11 -14.31 -24.54
CA ARG A 131 -12.53 -15.63 -24.87
C ARG A 131 -13.60 -16.71 -24.65
N ASP A 132 -14.67 -16.61 -25.42
CA ASP A 132 -15.47 -17.78 -25.79
C ASP A 132 -14.98 -18.23 -27.17
N ASN A 133 -14.15 -19.27 -27.19
CA ASN A 133 -13.83 -19.99 -28.43
C ASN A 133 -14.68 -21.26 -28.43
N GLY A 134 -15.88 -21.13 -28.99
CA GLY A 134 -16.64 -22.27 -29.46
C GLY A 134 -15.95 -22.96 -30.64
N LYS A 135 -16.09 -24.29 -30.62
CA LYS A 135 -15.69 -25.33 -31.60
C LYS A 135 -14.24 -25.80 -31.56
#